data_AF-A0A1Y6J1D8-F1
#
_entry.id   AF-A0A1Y6J1D8-F1
#
_cell.length_a   1.000
_cell.length_b   1.000
_cell.length_c   1.000
_cell.angle_alpha   90.00
_cell.angle_beta   90.00
_cell.angle_gamma   90.00
#
_symmetry.space_group_name_H-M   'P 1'
#
loop_
_entity.id
_entity.type
_entity.pdbx_description
1 polymer ?
#
loop_
_entity_poly.entity_id
_entity_poly.type
_entity_poly.pdbx_seq_one_letter_code
_entity_poly.pdbx_strand_id
1 'polypeptide(L)'
;MSNETIRTNLVDALNEMNKLLEVCEDEDQQYEIRIQCKTLFQQLDRVIVATLDAGAAEYKDALSALKDLTSLAVEGKKDLEKMYKVIEKAADVIEKVEKLVKHVTRLLS
;
A
#
# COMPACT_ATOMS: atom_id res chain seq x y z
N MET A 1 -19.21 -8.93 -8.28
CA MET A 1 -18.55 -8.69 -6.98
C MET A 1 -17.06 -8.73 -7.26
N SER A 2 -16.34 -7.61 -7.09
CA SER A 2 -14.88 -7.63 -7.18
C SER A 2 -14.37 -8.58 -6.09
N ASN A 3 -13.58 -9.58 -6.45
CA ASN A 3 -12.84 -10.33 -5.45
C ASN A 3 -11.84 -9.36 -4.84
N GLU A 4 -12.12 -8.89 -3.63
CA GLU A 4 -11.23 -8.03 -2.87
C GLU A 4 -10.02 -8.85 -2.44
N THR A 5 -8.89 -8.61 -3.09
CA THR A 5 -7.63 -9.29 -2.78
C THR A 5 -6.58 -8.26 -2.36
N ILE A 6 -5.54 -8.72 -1.66
CA ILE A 6 -4.36 -7.90 -1.37
C ILE A 6 -3.77 -7.31 -2.65
N ARG A 7 -3.72 -8.10 -3.73
CA ARG A 7 -3.24 -7.66 -5.04
C ARG A 7 -4.05 -6.49 -5.59
N THR A 8 -5.38 -6.62 -5.63
CA THR A 8 -6.28 -5.56 -6.13
C THR A 8 -6.10 -4.28 -5.30
N ASN A 9 -6.10 -4.39 -3.98
CA ASN A 9 -6.01 -3.23 -3.10
C ASN A 9 -4.62 -2.57 -3.11
N LEU A 10 -3.54 -3.32 -3.36
CA LEU A 10 -2.20 -2.76 -3.64
C LEU A 10 -2.19 -1.93 -4.92
N VAL A 11 -2.79 -2.46 -6.01
CA VAL A 11 -2.88 -1.74 -7.28
C VAL A 11 -3.72 -0.46 -7.12
N ASP A 12 -4.84 -0.55 -6.41
CA ASP A 12 -5.69 0.62 -6.14
C ASP A 12 -4.93 1.68 -5.32
N ALA A 13 -4.27 1.27 -4.24
CA ALA A 13 -3.46 2.18 -3.42
C ALA A 13 -2.33 2.83 -4.24
N LEU A 14 -1.60 2.05 -5.06
CA LEU A 14 -0.56 2.56 -5.96
C LEU A 14 -1.10 3.58 -6.96
N ASN A 15 -2.26 3.31 -7.55
CA ASN A 15 -2.89 4.23 -8.49
C ASN A 15 -3.28 5.54 -7.83
N GLU A 16 -3.86 5.49 -6.62
CA GLU A 16 -4.25 6.69 -5.90
C GLU A 16 -3.04 7.47 -5.37
N MET A 17 -1.99 6.79 -4.91
CA MET A 17 -0.71 7.39 -4.51
C MET A 17 -0.01 8.09 -5.69
N ASN A 18 0.04 7.48 -6.86
CA ASN A 18 0.66 8.10 -8.04
C ASN A 18 -0.06 9.37 -8.47
N LYS A 19 -1.39 9.42 -8.34
CA LYS A 19 -2.18 10.62 -8.61
C LYS A 19 -1.89 11.76 -7.61
N LEU A 20 -1.35 11.48 -6.42
CA LEU A 20 -0.90 12.54 -5.50
C LEU A 20 0.30 13.29 -6.06
N LEU A 21 1.17 12.63 -6.83
CA LEU A 21 2.31 13.28 -7.48
C LEU A 21 1.89 14.30 -8.54
N GLU A 22 0.64 14.26 -9.02
CA GLU A 22 0.10 15.24 -9.98
C GLU A 22 -0.36 16.53 -9.30
N VAL A 23 -0.62 16.49 -7.98
CA VAL A 23 -1.21 17.61 -7.22
C VAL A 23 -0.35 18.09 -6.05
N CYS A 24 0.63 17.30 -5.61
CA CYS A 24 1.59 17.67 -4.57
C CYS A 24 2.62 18.63 -5.17
N GLU A 25 2.76 19.84 -4.61
CA GLU A 25 3.74 20.84 -5.07
C GLU A 25 5.05 20.81 -4.28
N ASP A 26 5.05 20.15 -3.11
CA ASP A 26 6.20 20.04 -2.23
C ASP A 26 7.16 18.93 -2.72
N GLU A 27 8.39 19.30 -3.06
CA GLU A 27 9.38 18.38 -3.63
C GLU A 27 9.80 17.25 -2.67
N ASP A 28 9.90 17.54 -1.37
CA ASP A 28 10.28 16.57 -0.34
C ASP A 28 9.15 15.53 -0.17
N GLN A 29 7.90 15.98 -0.14
CA GLN A 29 6.73 15.09 -0.10
C GLN A 29 6.61 14.27 -1.38
N GLN A 30 6.85 14.85 -2.56
CA GLN A 30 6.88 14.09 -3.81
C GLN A 30 7.96 13.00 -3.78
N TYR A 31 9.14 13.31 -3.24
CA TYR A 31 10.24 12.36 -3.11
C TYR A 31 9.84 11.18 -2.22
N GLU A 32 9.26 11.46 -1.06
CA GLU A 32 8.75 10.43 -0.14
C GLU A 32 7.65 9.57 -0.78
N ILE A 33 6.66 10.19 -1.43
CA ILE A 33 5.59 9.45 -2.15
C ILE A 33 6.19 8.52 -3.20
N ARG A 34 7.20 8.96 -3.97
CA ARG A 34 7.87 8.10 -4.96
C ARG A 34 8.56 6.90 -4.31
N ILE A 35 9.19 7.09 -3.14
CA ILE A 35 9.79 5.99 -2.36
C ILE A 35 8.70 5.01 -1.91
N GLN A 36 7.59 5.51 -1.37
CA GLN A 36 6.48 4.67 -0.92
C GLN A 36 5.87 3.89 -2.09
N CYS A 37 5.61 4.53 -3.23
CA CYS A 37 5.13 3.88 -4.45
C CYS A 37 6.08 2.78 -4.91
N LYS A 38 7.40 3.05 -4.99
CA LYS A 38 8.38 2.04 -5.40
C LYS A 38 8.36 0.83 -4.46
N THR A 39 8.23 1.07 -3.16
CA THR A 39 8.21 0.00 -2.16
C THR A 39 6.92 -0.81 -2.24
N LEU A 40 5.77 -0.16 -2.41
CA LEU A 40 4.48 -0.83 -2.64
C LEU A 40 4.50 -1.69 -3.92
N PHE A 41 5.13 -1.22 -5.00
CA PHE A 41 5.35 -2.03 -6.20
C PHE A 41 6.18 -3.29 -5.92
N GLN A 42 7.25 -3.19 -5.12
CA GLN A 42 8.02 -4.37 -4.70
C GLN A 42 7.20 -5.33 -3.83
N GLN A 43 6.31 -4.81 -2.97
CA GLN A 43 5.39 -5.66 -2.21
C GLN A 43 4.38 -6.35 -3.12
N LEU A 44 3.91 -5.69 -4.17
CA LEU A 44 3.02 -6.29 -5.17
C LEU A 44 3.69 -7.51 -5.84
N ASP A 45 4.95 -7.40 -6.25
CA ASP A 45 5.69 -8.53 -6.83
C ASP A 45 5.77 -9.71 -5.86
N ARG A 46 6.06 -9.44 -4.58
CA ARG A 46 6.09 -10.49 -3.52
C ARG A 46 4.72 -11.14 -3.33
N VAL A 47 3.65 -10.35 -3.30
CA VAL A 47 2.27 -10.83 -3.16
C VAL A 47 1.84 -11.67 -4.36
N ILE A 48 2.30 -11.34 -5.57
CA ILE A 48 1.96 -12.09 -6.79
C ILE A 48 2.46 -13.54 -6.71
N VAL A 49 3.66 -13.75 -6.17
CA VAL A 49 4.30 -15.07 -6.09
C VAL A 49 3.99 -15.83 -4.80
N ALA A 50 3.37 -15.18 -3.82
CA ALA A 50 3.08 -15.76 -2.52
C ALA A 50 1.72 -16.47 -2.47
N THR A 51 1.69 -17.62 -1.80
CA THR A 51 0.44 -18.26 -1.37
C THR A 51 -0.05 -17.62 -0.08
N LEU A 52 -1.15 -16.86 -0.15
CA LEU A 52 -1.71 -16.14 0.98
C LEU A 52 -2.93 -16.86 1.56
N ASP A 53 -2.99 -16.99 2.88
CA ASP A 53 -4.19 -17.47 3.58
C ASP A 53 -5.14 -16.31 3.87
N ALA A 54 -6.27 -16.26 3.17
CA ALA A 54 -7.30 -15.24 3.37
C ALA A 54 -8.00 -15.33 4.75
N GLY A 55 -7.86 -16.46 5.45
CA GLY A 55 -8.36 -16.66 6.81
C GLY A 55 -7.48 -16.04 7.89
N ALA A 56 -6.20 -15.80 7.60
CA ALA A 56 -5.22 -15.29 8.55
C ALA A 56 -5.54 -13.85 9.02
N ALA A 57 -5.17 -13.52 10.25
CA ALA A 57 -5.39 -12.19 10.80
C ALA A 57 -4.58 -11.14 10.03
N GLU A 58 -3.34 -11.48 9.66
CA GLU A 58 -2.42 -10.66 8.89
C GLU A 58 -2.99 -10.29 7.51
N TYR A 59 -3.77 -11.19 6.89
CA TYR A 59 -4.43 -10.92 5.62
C TYR A 59 -5.49 -9.83 5.79
N LYS A 60 -6.34 -9.95 6.81
CA LYS A 60 -7.41 -8.97 7.08
C LYS A 60 -6.84 -7.63 7.48
N ASP A 61 -5.80 -7.62 8.30
CA ASP A 61 -5.11 -6.40 8.75
C ASP A 61 -4.45 -5.67 7.58
N ALA A 62 -3.73 -6.39 6.70
CA ALA A 62 -3.13 -5.81 5.51
C ALA A 62 -4.20 -5.29 4.55
N LEU A 63 -5.29 -6.03 4.35
CA LEU A 63 -6.41 -5.62 3.49
C LEU A 63 -7.07 -4.33 4.00
N SER A 64 -7.34 -4.24 5.31
CA SER A 64 -7.92 -3.04 5.91
C SER A 64 -6.98 -1.85 5.77
N ALA A 65 -5.69 -2.03 6.07
CA ALA A 65 -4.71 -0.96 5.99
C ALA A 65 -4.54 -0.42 4.55
N LEU A 66 -4.58 -1.31 3.54
CA LEU A 66 -4.57 -0.92 2.14
C LEU A 66 -5.80 -0.09 1.75
N LYS A 67 -7.00 -0.48 2.21
CA LYS A 67 -8.22 0.29 1.97
C LYS A 67 -8.14 1.68 2.60
N ASP A 68 -7.66 1.75 3.84
CA ASP A 68 -7.46 3.01 4.54
C ASP A 68 -6.48 3.92 3.78
N LEU A 69 -5.36 3.36 3.31
CA LEU A 69 -4.38 4.09 2.51
C LEU A 69 -5.00 4.63 1.22
N THR A 70 -5.76 3.81 0.49
CA THR A 70 -6.44 4.24 -0.74
C THR A 70 -7.41 5.38 -0.45
N SER A 71 -8.23 5.27 0.60
CA SER A 71 -9.16 6.33 1.00
C SER A 71 -8.42 7.62 1.38
N LEU A 72 -7.35 7.49 2.16
CA LEU A 72 -6.55 8.63 2.61
C LEU A 72 -5.82 9.30 1.44
N ALA A 73 -5.35 8.52 0.46
CA ALA A 73 -4.77 9.06 -0.77
C ALA A 73 -5.81 9.79 -1.63
N VAL A 74 -7.06 9.31 -1.68
CA VAL A 74 -8.15 10.05 -2.34
C VAL A 74 -8.45 11.37 -1.62
N GLU A 75 -8.43 11.38 -0.29
CA GLU A 75 -8.61 12.60 0.51
C GLU A 75 -7.44 13.57 0.38
N GLY A 76 -6.20 13.07 0.37
CA GLY A 76 -4.98 13.87 0.27
C GLY A 76 -4.88 14.69 -1.01
N LYS A 77 -5.61 14.30 -2.07
CA LYS A 77 -5.74 15.12 -3.29
C LYS A 77 -6.57 16.37 -3.12
N LYS A 78 -7.48 16.37 -2.14
CA LYS A 78 -8.36 17.50 -1.84
C LYS A 78 -7.78 18.40 -0.75
N ASP A 79 -6.85 17.87 0.03
CA ASP A 79 -6.27 18.51 1.19
C ASP A 79 -4.79 18.10 1.32
N LEU A 80 -3.92 18.97 0.82
CA LEU A 80 -2.47 18.73 0.77
C LEU A 80 -1.83 18.68 2.18
N GLU A 81 -2.47 19.22 3.21
CA GLU A 81 -1.97 19.11 4.59
C GLU A 81 -2.04 17.67 5.12
N LYS A 82 -2.82 16.80 4.46
CA LYS A 82 -2.89 15.37 4.77
C LYS A 82 -1.81 14.53 4.09
N MET A 83 -0.95 15.11 3.26
CA MET A 83 0.06 14.35 2.51
C MET A 83 1.02 13.58 3.41
N TYR A 84 1.44 14.19 4.53
CA TYR A 84 2.26 13.52 5.54
C TYR A 84 1.57 12.27 6.11
N LYS A 85 0.26 12.35 6.39
CA LYS A 85 -0.51 11.20 6.90
C LYS A 85 -0.59 10.08 5.87
N VAL A 86 -0.66 10.42 4.59
CA VAL A 86 -0.63 9.43 3.50
C VAL A 86 0.72 8.71 3.48
N ILE A 87 1.82 9.44 3.60
CA ILE A 87 3.18 8.86 3.65
C ILE A 87 3.34 7.94 4.86
N GLU A 88 2.94 8.38 6.05
CA GLU A 88 2.98 7.58 7.28
C GLU A 88 2.13 6.31 7.15
N LYS A 89 0.91 6.44 6.61
CA LYS A 89 0.03 5.29 6.40
C LYS A 89 0.60 4.33 5.37
N ALA A 90 1.26 4.82 4.32
CA ALA A 90 1.91 3.97 3.33
C ALA A 90 3.01 3.11 3.95
N ALA A 91 3.80 3.67 4.86
CA ALA A 91 4.81 2.92 5.61
C ALA A 91 4.19 1.80 6.48
N ASP A 92 3.11 2.10 7.21
CA ASP A 92 2.33 1.11 7.99
C ASP A 92 1.80 -0.03 7.10
N VAL A 93 1.24 0.32 5.94
CA VAL A 93 0.77 -0.66 4.94
C VAL A 93 1.90 -1.55 4.46
N ILE A 94 3.05 -0.97 4.11
CA ILE A 94 4.22 -1.74 3.66
C ILE A 94 4.65 -2.73 4.73
N GLU A 95 4.71 -2.34 6.00
CA GLU A 95 5.08 -3.23 7.09
C GLU A 95 4.07 -4.39 7.23
N LYS A 96 2.77 -4.10 7.19
CA LYS A 96 1.71 -5.12 7.31
C LYS A 96 1.73 -6.10 6.15
N VAL A 97 1.85 -5.59 4.92
CA VAL A 97 1.99 -6.44 3.73
C VAL A 97 3.27 -7.26 3.82
N GLU A 98 4.40 -6.66 4.25
CA GLU A 98 5.65 -7.40 4.40
C GLU A 98 5.53 -8.54 5.42
N LYS A 99 4.89 -8.31 6.58
CA LYS A 99 4.61 -9.36 7.57
C LYS A 99 3.80 -10.50 6.97
N LEU A 100 2.77 -10.17 6.18
CA LEU A 100 1.95 -11.15 5.50
C LEU A 100 2.78 -12.03 4.53
N VAL A 101 3.68 -11.43 3.74
CA VAL A 101 4.50 -12.21 2.77
C VAL A 101 5.72 -12.90 3.39
N LYS A 102 6.29 -12.39 4.48
CA LYS A 102 7.46 -13.02 5.17
C LYS A 102 7.16 -14.42 5.69
N HIS A 103 5.92 -14.69 6.08
CA HIS A 103 5.50 -16.02 6.54
C HIS A 103 5.49 -17.05 5.40
N VAL A 104 5.31 -16.61 4.15
CA VAL A 104 5.25 -17.46 2.97
C VAL A 104 6.65 -17.79 2.43
N THR A 105 7.59 -16.84 2.47
CA THR A 105 8.93 -17.03 1.90
C THR A 105 9.83 -17.96 2.71
N ARG A 106 9.54 -18.16 4.01
CA ARG A 106 10.25 -19.14 4.86
C ARG A 106 10.00 -20.60 4.48
N LEU A 107 8.98 -20.89 3.68
CA LEU A 107 8.67 -22.26 3.22
C LEU A 107 9.44 -22.66 1.95
N LEU A 108 10.17 -21.73 1.33
CA LEU A 108 10.95 -21.95 0.10
C LEU A 108 12.47 -21.93 0.32
N SER A 109 12.93 -21.87 1.58
CA SER A 109 14.35 -21.89 1.97
C SER A 109 14.74 -23.17 2.67
#